data_AF-A0A957TQ91-F1
#
_entry.id   AF-A0A957TQ91-F1
#
_cell.length_a   1.000
_cell.length_b   1.000
_cell.length_c   1.000
_cell.angle_alpha   90.00
_cell.angle_beta   90.00
_cell.angle_gamma   90.00
#
_symmetry.space_group_name_H-M   'P 1'
#
loop_
_entity.id
_entity.type
_entity.pdbx_description
1 polymer ?
#
loop_
_entity_poly.entity_id
_entity_poly.type
_entity_poly.pdbx_seq_one_letter_code
_entity_poly.pdbx_strand_id
1 'polypeptide(L)'
;QMFGYFHSSQIPLESNAGTGFNYSRWINAAADAALEAAGATPNEAERVAQYQIACEQIDAELPHIYLYDRSEVHLSRSNIVNFRVNTWNNQSWNSAEWDKE
;
A
#
# COMPACT_ATOMS: atom_id res chain seq x y z
N GLN A 1 -1.16 -1.89 -3.14
CA GLN A 1 -2.10 -1.27 -2.18
C GLN A 1 -2.97 -0.20 -2.83
N MET A 2 -2.42 0.67 -3.69
CA MET A 2 -3.18 1.75 -4.37
C MET A 2 -4.45 1.28 -5.08
N PHE A 3 -4.40 0.17 -5.83
CA PHE A 3 -5.58 -0.37 -6.51
C PHE A 3 -6.77 -0.57 -5.55
N GLY A 4 -6.53 -1.25 -4.42
CA GLY A 4 -7.55 -1.48 -3.39
C GLY A 4 -8.18 -0.22 -2.81
N TYR A 5 -7.38 0.84 -2.62
CA TYR A 5 -7.84 2.09 -2.00
C TYR A 5 -8.49 3.07 -2.99
N PHE A 6 -8.15 3.00 -4.28
CA PHE A 6 -8.48 4.07 -5.21
C PHE A 6 -9.18 3.64 -6.49
N HIS A 7 -9.06 2.36 -6.91
CA HIS A 7 -9.75 1.92 -8.11
C HIS A 7 -11.27 1.91 -7.85
N SER A 8 -12.07 2.40 -8.81
CA SER A 8 -13.52 2.53 -8.64
C SER A 8 -14.24 1.19 -8.41
N SER A 9 -13.70 0.09 -8.92
CA SER A 9 -14.22 -1.26 -8.65
C SER A 9 -14.09 -1.71 -7.19
N GLN A 10 -13.27 -1.00 -6.39
CA GLN A 10 -12.99 -1.34 -5.00
C GLN A 10 -13.88 -0.59 -4.01
N ILE A 11 -14.94 0.06 -4.50
CA ILE A 11 -15.93 0.71 -3.64
C ILE A 11 -16.78 -0.38 -2.96
N PRO A 12 -16.85 -0.39 -1.61
CA PRO A 12 -17.75 -1.29 -0.89
C PRO A 12 -19.21 -0.93 -1.16
N LEU A 13 -19.95 -1.88 -1.72
CA LEU A 13 -21.36 -1.78 -2.09
C LEU A 13 -22.15 -2.98 -1.54
N GLU A 14 -23.47 -2.85 -1.45
CA GLU A 14 -24.31 -4.00 -1.10
C GLU A 14 -24.16 -5.15 -2.11
N SER A 15 -24.09 -4.82 -3.41
CA SER A 15 -23.94 -5.77 -4.50
C SER A 15 -22.65 -6.60 -4.46
N ASN A 16 -21.61 -6.12 -3.78
CA ASN A 16 -20.36 -6.83 -3.58
C ASN A 16 -20.15 -7.27 -2.12
N ALA A 17 -21.23 -7.35 -1.33
CA ALA A 17 -21.20 -7.72 0.08
C ALA A 17 -20.24 -6.87 0.94
N GLY A 18 -20.05 -5.60 0.57
CA GLY A 18 -19.14 -4.67 1.26
C GLY A 18 -17.66 -4.97 1.03
N THR A 19 -17.31 -5.71 -0.03
CA THR A 19 -15.91 -5.97 -0.38
C THR A 19 -15.24 -4.75 -1.04
N GLY A 20 -13.91 -4.62 -0.86
CA GLY A 20 -13.11 -3.50 -1.36
C GLY A 20 -12.67 -2.54 -0.25
N PHE A 21 -11.76 -1.61 -0.60
CA PHE A 21 -11.16 -0.67 0.36
C PHE A 21 -11.24 0.80 -0.08
N ASN A 22 -11.91 1.12 -1.20
CA ASN A 22 -12.15 2.49 -1.65
C ASN A 22 -13.32 3.10 -0.85
N TYR A 23 -13.04 3.46 0.39
CA TYR A 23 -14.03 4.02 1.32
C TYR A 23 -14.37 5.48 1.05
N SER A 24 -13.48 6.22 0.38
CA SER A 24 -13.74 7.58 -0.09
C SER A 24 -14.79 7.61 -1.22
N ARG A 25 -15.06 6.45 -1.85
CA ARG A 25 -15.94 6.30 -3.01
C ARG A 25 -15.48 7.14 -4.20
N TRP A 26 -14.18 7.37 -4.28
CA TRP A 26 -13.58 8.15 -5.33
C TRP A 26 -13.66 7.40 -6.65
N ILE A 27 -13.97 8.11 -7.73
CA ILE A 27 -14.10 7.58 -9.09
C ILE A 27 -13.37 8.53 -10.02
N ASN A 28 -12.31 8.06 -10.66
CA ASN A 28 -11.57 8.81 -11.66
C ASN A 28 -11.06 7.86 -12.75
N ALA A 29 -11.54 8.04 -13.98
CA ALA A 29 -11.26 7.11 -15.08
C ALA A 29 -9.77 7.07 -15.50
N ALA A 30 -9.05 8.19 -15.36
CA ALA A 30 -7.63 8.24 -15.66
C ALA A 30 -6.82 7.46 -14.61
N ALA A 31 -7.16 7.62 -13.33
CA ALA A 31 -6.56 6.86 -12.24
C ALA A 31 -6.86 5.36 -12.38
N ASP A 32 -8.10 4.99 -12.70
CA ASP A 32 -8.48 3.59 -12.92
C ASP A 32 -7.65 2.95 -14.04
N ALA A 33 -7.58 3.59 -15.21
CA ALA A 33 -6.81 3.10 -16.35
C ALA A 33 -5.31 2.95 -16.04
N ALA A 34 -4.74 3.93 -15.32
CA ALA A 34 -3.34 3.89 -14.92
C ALA A 34 -3.07 2.75 -13.91
N LEU A 35 -3.97 2.54 -12.95
CA LEU A 35 -3.83 1.45 -11.96
C LEU A 35 -3.94 0.06 -12.60
N GLU A 36 -4.82 -0.12 -13.59
CA GLU A 36 -4.91 -1.35 -14.38
C GLU A 36 -3.64 -1.58 -15.21
N ALA A 37 -3.14 -0.54 -15.91
CA ALA A 37 -1.92 -0.63 -16.70
C ALA A 37 -0.67 -0.95 -15.82
N ALA A 38 -0.56 -0.32 -14.65
CA ALA A 38 0.50 -0.59 -13.68
C ALA A 38 0.49 -2.06 -13.20
N GLY A 39 -0.70 -2.64 -13.02
CA GLY A 39 -0.87 -4.04 -12.59
C GLY A 39 -0.59 -5.06 -13.70
N ALA A 40 -0.75 -4.67 -14.96
CA ALA A 40 -0.60 -5.56 -16.12
C ALA A 40 0.83 -5.64 -16.68
N THR A 41 1.72 -4.71 -16.30
CA THR A 41 3.08 -4.63 -16.87
C THR A 41 4.17 -5.22 -15.96
N PRO A 42 5.08 -6.05 -16.49
CA PRO A 42 6.28 -6.47 -15.76
C PRO A 42 7.43 -5.46 -15.87
N ASN A 43 7.32 -4.44 -16.72
CA ASN A 43 8.37 -3.43 -16.90
C ASN A 43 8.31 -2.41 -15.78
N GLU A 44 9.41 -2.28 -15.02
CA GLU A 44 9.49 -1.38 -13.87
C GLU A 44 9.27 0.08 -14.23
N ALA A 45 9.92 0.56 -15.30
CA ALA A 45 9.84 1.96 -15.70
C ALA A 45 8.42 2.32 -16.16
N GLU A 46 7.76 1.42 -16.89
CA GLU A 46 6.36 1.57 -17.27
C GLU A 46 5.46 1.60 -16.02
N ARG A 47 5.67 0.66 -15.09
CA ARG A 47 4.90 0.59 -13.86
C ARG A 47 5.02 1.87 -13.03
N VAL A 48 6.23 2.43 -12.92
CA VAL A 48 6.49 3.71 -12.24
C VAL A 48 5.74 4.85 -12.93
N ALA A 49 5.80 4.94 -14.26
CA ALA A 49 5.10 5.99 -15.01
C ALA A 49 3.59 5.92 -14.82
N GLN A 50 3.00 4.72 -14.82
CA GLN A 50 1.57 4.53 -14.58
C GLN A 50 1.18 4.89 -13.14
N TYR A 51 1.97 4.49 -12.13
CA TYR A 51 1.70 4.91 -10.76
C TYR A 51 1.83 6.43 -10.56
N GLN A 52 2.74 7.10 -11.26
CA GLN A 52 2.84 8.56 -11.23
C GLN A 52 1.53 9.22 -11.69
N ILE A 53 0.94 8.75 -12.79
CA ILE A 53 -0.35 9.27 -13.30
C ILE A 53 -1.44 9.12 -12.23
N ALA A 54 -1.55 7.94 -11.60
CA ALA A 54 -2.53 7.71 -10.56
C ALA A 54 -2.31 8.63 -9.34
N CYS A 55 -1.06 8.82 -8.90
CA CYS A 55 -0.71 9.72 -7.81
C CYS A 55 -1.07 11.18 -8.10
N GLU A 56 -0.84 11.67 -9.33
CA GLU A 56 -1.18 13.03 -9.74
C GLU A 56 -2.70 13.28 -9.69
N GLN A 57 -3.52 12.29 -10.08
CA GLN A 57 -4.97 12.40 -9.95
C GLN A 57 -5.42 12.40 -8.48
N ILE A 58 -4.79 11.57 -7.63
CA ILE A 58 -5.05 11.54 -6.19
C ILE A 58 -4.68 12.89 -5.55
N ASP A 59 -3.56 13.49 -5.92
CA ASP A 59 -3.15 14.80 -5.41
C ASP A 59 -4.11 15.93 -5.87
N ALA A 60 -4.56 15.88 -7.12
CA ALA A 60 -5.45 16.90 -7.67
C ALA A 60 -6.87 16.87 -7.07
N GLU A 61 -7.42 15.68 -6.81
CA GLU A 61 -8.81 15.52 -6.36
C GLU A 61 -8.96 15.19 -4.86
N LEU A 62 -7.85 14.92 -4.17
CA LEU A 62 -7.76 14.73 -2.72
C LEU A 62 -8.76 13.72 -2.13
N PRO A 63 -8.88 12.48 -2.66
CA PRO A 63 -9.74 11.47 -2.06
C PRO A 63 -9.26 11.06 -0.65
N HIS A 64 -7.96 11.22 -0.38
CA HIS A 64 -7.34 11.16 0.95
C HIS A 64 -6.53 12.43 1.20
N ILE A 65 -6.51 12.89 2.46
CA ILE A 65 -5.61 13.94 2.93
C ILE A 65 -4.43 13.25 3.63
N TYR A 66 -3.30 13.16 2.94
CA TYR A 66 -2.09 12.59 3.52
C TYR A 66 -1.44 13.55 4.52
N LEU A 67 -0.95 13.01 5.63
CA LEU A 67 -0.31 13.80 6.70
C LEU A 67 1.19 13.53 6.75
N TYR A 68 1.57 12.32 7.16
CA TYR A 68 2.95 11.87 7.27
C TYR A 68 3.00 10.35 7.46
N ASP A 69 4.13 9.75 7.09
CA ASP A 69 4.43 8.37 7.47
C ASP A 69 4.92 8.30 8.92
N ARG A 70 4.49 7.24 9.61
CA ARG A 70 4.84 7.02 11.02
C ARG A 70 6.12 6.22 11.12
N SER A 71 7.03 6.64 12.01
CA SER A 71 8.18 5.81 12.36
C SER A 71 7.75 4.56 13.15
N GLU A 72 8.24 3.41 12.75
CA GLU A 72 8.12 2.17 13.50
C GLU A 72 9.32 2.02 14.45
N VAL A 73 9.05 2.02 15.75
CA VAL A 73 10.08 1.97 16.80
C VAL A 73 9.94 0.65 17.55
N HIS A 74 11.03 -0.12 17.59
CA HIS A 74 11.09 -1.43 18.23
C HIS A 74 12.08 -1.43 19.38
N LEU A 75 11.78 -2.22 20.40
CA LEU A 75 12.65 -2.43 21.56
C LEU A 75 12.86 -3.94 21.74
N SER A 76 14.11 -4.38 21.80
CA SER A 76 14.50 -5.73 22.17
C SER A 76 15.32 -5.69 23.47
N ARG A 77 15.38 -6.82 24.19
CA ARG A 77 16.32 -6.94 25.31
C ARG A 77 17.75 -7.00 24.77
N SER A 78 18.70 -6.49 25.55
CA SER A 78 20.11 -6.41 25.14
C SER A 78 20.77 -7.77 24.87
N ASN A 79 20.22 -8.86 25.40
CA ASN A 79 20.71 -10.22 25.20
C ASN A 79 19.95 -10.99 24.11
N ILE A 80 19.09 -10.32 23.33
CA ILE A 80 18.47 -10.91 22.14
C ILE A 80 19.32 -10.56 20.93
N VAL A 81 19.81 -11.58 20.25
CA VAL A 81 20.62 -11.44 19.03
C VAL A 81 19.79 -11.75 17.79
N ASN A 82 20.24 -11.21 16.65
CA ASN A 82 19.63 -11.40 15.32
C ASN A 82 18.18 -10.90 15.15
N PHE A 83 17.61 -10.16 16.10
CA PHE A 83 16.38 -9.42 15.86
C PHE A 83 16.61 -8.33 14.79
N ARG A 84 15.86 -8.37 13.69
CA ARG A 84 16.00 -7.41 12.57
C ARG A 84 14.64 -6.84 12.20
N VAL A 85 14.53 -5.52 12.24
CA VAL A 85 13.36 -4.78 11.74
C VAL A 85 13.36 -4.82 10.21
N ASN A 86 12.19 -4.94 9.59
CA ASN A 86 12.00 -4.75 8.16
C ASN A 86 10.86 -3.75 7.91
N THR A 87 10.65 -3.39 6.64
CA THR A 87 9.59 -2.46 6.22
C THR A 87 8.21 -3.11 6.08
N TRP A 88 8.07 -4.38 6.46
CA TRP A 88 6.86 -5.17 6.27
C TRP A 88 6.12 -5.26 7.62
N ASN A 89 4.83 -5.54 7.59
CA ASN A 89 4.02 -5.60 8.82
C ASN A 89 4.42 -6.72 9.81
N ASN A 90 5.26 -7.67 9.38
CA ASN A 90 5.61 -8.84 10.17
C ASN A 90 7.02 -8.72 10.75
N GLN A 91 7.07 -8.34 12.02
CA GLN A 91 8.31 -8.24 12.78
C GLN A 91 8.96 -9.59 13.05
N SER A 92 8.23 -10.70 12.93
CA SER A 92 8.74 -12.06 13.18
C SER A 92 9.30 -12.76 11.93
N TRP A 93 9.47 -12.01 10.83
CA TRP A 93 9.89 -12.55 9.53
C TRP A 93 11.20 -13.36 9.58
N ASN A 94 12.13 -12.99 10.46
CA ASN A 94 13.39 -13.71 10.67
C ASN A 94 13.49 -14.39 12.05
N SER A 95 12.35 -14.73 12.66
CA SER A 95 12.32 -15.31 14.02
C SER A 95 13.11 -16.60 14.17
N ALA A 96 13.33 -17.35 13.08
CA ALA A 96 14.18 -18.54 13.07
C ALA A 96 15.66 -18.26 13.40
N GLU A 97 16.11 -17.01 13.26
CA GLU A 97 17.49 -16.60 13.53
C GLU A 97 17.66 -16.06 14.96
N TRP A 98 16.56 -15.80 15.67
CA TRP A 98 16.61 -15.16 16.98
C TRP A 98 17.15 -16.11 18.03
N ASP A 99 18.08 -15.60 18.84
CA ASP A 99 18.65 -16.37 19.94
C ASP A 99 18.92 -15.46 21.14
N LYS A 100 19.30 -16.08 22.25
CA LYS A 100 19.74 -15.41 23.45
C LYS A 100 21.25 -15.60 23.61
N GLU A 101 21.97 -14.51 23.82
CA GLU A 101 23.38 -14.57 24.23
C GLU A 101 23.52 -15.08 25.67
#